data_AF-A0A8T4LTT1-F1
#
_entry.id   AF-A0A8T4LTT1-F1
#
_cell.length_a   1.000
_cell.length_b   1.000
_cell.length_c   1.000
_cell.angle_alpha   90.00
_cell.angle_beta   90.00
_cell.angle_gamma   90.00
#
_symmetry.space_group_name_H-M   'P 1'
#
loop_
_entity.id
_entity.type
_entity.pdbx_description
1 polymer ?
#
loop_
_entity_poly.entity_id
_entity_poly.type
_entity_poly.pdbx_seq_one_letter_code
_entity_poly.pdbx_strand_id
1 'polypeptide(L)'
;MNKDFYNKDVVECVGLWLAEGDKKTHGEITFTNNCFDLIQYFHKTILKLFKNNYFNVRIYIYSPKGSKVNVSLKDCKINKYVDNRSTKPYFIWRLASVDLVKKWRYLVEKSQKNKKCYAEILRGFFAGEGNIKTGSHNNRTIRIAQGKPSELVEIILNKLNIKYKYKSNERSYVITGKTNWDICAKIRIADLHTIKKIRFWDTYQEFKEEHYSKNYLKNNLLKILSKPYTTLELSLLFKRSQARISEVLVDLKKLGYVENYRVRSKDYWIEKDQNKVIISSVKGKYLKILRNDIINTKDISKKFNVCWKSSFRRLKELEELGLVKIDKNKNWSIQETKRGIVVI
;
A
#
# COMPACT_ATOMS: atom_id res chain seq x y z
N MET A 1 -14.98 -11.25 -38.53
CA MET A 1 -14.55 -11.05 -37.13
C MET A 1 -15.09 -9.71 -36.63
N ASN A 2 -16.27 -9.67 -36.02
CA ASN A 2 -16.76 -8.48 -35.31
C ASN A 2 -17.68 -8.88 -34.13
N LYS A 3 -17.18 -8.61 -32.92
CA LYS A 3 -17.81 -8.39 -31.60
C LYS A 3 -16.78 -8.81 -30.54
N ASP A 4 -16.26 -7.81 -29.83
CA ASP A 4 -15.16 -7.83 -28.86
C ASP A 4 -13.88 -8.59 -29.24
N PHE A 5 -12.94 -7.83 -29.84
CA PHE A 5 -11.54 -8.24 -29.99
C PHE A 5 -10.86 -8.59 -28.65
N TYR A 6 -11.42 -8.11 -27.53
CA TYR A 6 -10.82 -8.26 -26.23
C TYR A 6 -11.10 -9.66 -25.65
N ASN A 7 -10.06 -10.48 -25.66
CA ASN A 7 -9.99 -11.70 -24.88
C ASN A 7 -8.77 -11.59 -23.96
N LYS A 8 -9.03 -11.53 -22.65
CA LYS A 8 -8.00 -11.37 -21.61
C LYS A 8 -6.84 -12.36 -21.79
N ASP A 9 -7.15 -13.64 -22.01
CA ASP A 9 -6.12 -14.68 -22.07
C ASP A 9 -5.20 -14.50 -23.28
N VAL A 10 -5.80 -14.12 -24.42
CA VAL A 10 -5.06 -13.82 -25.66
C VAL A 10 -4.15 -12.61 -25.46
N VAL A 11 -4.65 -11.56 -24.80
CA VAL A 11 -3.88 -10.32 -24.56
C VAL A 11 -2.74 -10.56 -23.56
N GLU A 12 -2.94 -11.39 -22.53
CA GLU A 12 -1.85 -11.81 -21.64
C GLU A 12 -0.79 -12.63 -22.41
N CYS A 13 -1.21 -13.49 -23.33
CA CYS A 13 -0.29 -14.20 -24.23
C CYS A 13 0.45 -13.26 -25.18
N VAL A 14 -0.18 -12.17 -25.65
CA VAL A 14 0.51 -11.10 -26.39
C VAL A 14 1.61 -10.50 -25.51
N GLY A 15 1.33 -10.20 -24.24
CA GLY A 15 2.33 -9.71 -23.29
C GLY A 15 3.51 -10.68 -23.09
N LEU A 16 3.23 -11.98 -22.92
CA LEU A 16 4.26 -13.04 -22.81
C LEU A 16 5.13 -13.11 -24.08
N TRP A 17 4.50 -13.09 -25.26
CA TRP A 17 5.22 -13.13 -26.53
C TRP A 17 6.04 -11.86 -26.78
N LEU A 18 5.56 -10.69 -26.35
CA LEU A 18 6.31 -9.45 -26.47
C LEU A 18 7.55 -9.41 -25.58
N ALA A 19 7.52 -10.12 -24.44
CA ALA A 19 8.64 -10.32 -23.54
C ALA A 19 9.66 -11.32 -24.11
N GLU A 20 9.25 -12.55 -24.40
CA GLU A 20 10.19 -13.66 -24.67
C GLU A 20 9.95 -14.40 -26.01
N GLY A 21 9.05 -13.89 -26.85
CA GLY A 21 8.82 -14.44 -28.19
C GLY A 21 9.81 -13.92 -29.22
N ASP A 22 10.09 -14.73 -30.24
CA ASP A 22 10.90 -14.28 -31.38
C ASP A 22 10.06 -13.42 -32.34
N LYS A 23 10.53 -12.19 -32.57
CA LYS A 23 9.90 -11.20 -33.46
C LYS A 23 10.50 -11.22 -34.87
N LYS A 24 11.66 -11.86 -35.06
CA LYS A 24 12.40 -11.85 -36.34
C LYS A 24 11.85 -12.88 -37.31
N THR A 25 11.39 -14.02 -36.83
CA THR A 25 10.91 -15.10 -37.70
C THR A 25 9.49 -14.83 -38.20
N HIS A 26 9.27 -15.04 -39.51
CA HIS A 26 7.97 -14.85 -40.17
C HIS A 26 7.19 -16.15 -40.39
N GLY A 27 7.85 -17.31 -40.23
CA GLY A 27 7.26 -18.63 -40.45
C GLY A 27 6.68 -19.30 -39.19
N GLU A 28 6.96 -18.77 -38.01
CA GLU A 28 6.54 -19.38 -36.75
C GLU A 28 6.25 -18.40 -35.62
N ILE A 29 5.42 -18.86 -34.69
CA ILE A 29 5.20 -18.23 -33.39
C ILE A 29 6.03 -19.03 -32.38
N THR A 30 6.94 -18.37 -31.69
CA THR A 30 7.74 -18.98 -30.63
C THR A 30 7.49 -18.30 -29.29
N PHE A 31 7.58 -19.07 -28.21
CA PHE A 31 7.57 -18.56 -26.84
C PHE A 31 8.52 -19.41 -26.01
N THR A 32 9.52 -18.77 -25.40
CA THR A 32 10.55 -19.46 -24.60
C THR A 32 10.45 -19.02 -23.15
N ASN A 33 10.24 -19.94 -22.22
CA ASN A 33 10.18 -19.61 -20.80
C ASN A 33 10.70 -20.78 -19.94
N ASN A 34 11.14 -20.51 -18.71
CA ASN A 34 11.56 -21.53 -17.75
C ASN A 34 10.43 -22.04 -16.84
N CYS A 35 9.30 -21.34 -16.80
CA CYS A 35 8.09 -21.70 -16.09
C CYS A 35 7.15 -22.49 -17.03
N PHE A 36 7.01 -23.79 -16.78
CA PHE A 36 6.15 -24.65 -17.59
C PHE A 36 4.67 -24.25 -17.53
N ASP A 37 4.18 -23.73 -16.40
CA ASP A 37 2.79 -23.25 -16.26
C ASP A 37 2.46 -22.16 -17.28
N LEU A 38 3.41 -21.25 -17.55
CA LEU A 38 3.24 -20.22 -18.58
C LEU A 38 3.21 -20.81 -19.99
N ILE A 39 4.01 -21.84 -20.26
CA ILE A 39 3.99 -22.56 -21.54
C ILE A 39 2.66 -23.27 -21.74
N GLN A 40 2.15 -23.94 -20.70
CA GLN A 40 0.86 -24.62 -20.75
C GLN A 40 -0.28 -23.61 -20.93
N TYR A 41 -0.23 -22.47 -20.25
CA TYR A 41 -1.17 -21.37 -20.42
C TYR A 41 -1.17 -20.84 -21.85
N PHE A 42 0.01 -20.51 -22.37
CA PHE A 42 0.18 -20.02 -23.74
C PHE A 42 -0.36 -21.05 -24.76
N HIS A 43 0.02 -22.32 -24.61
CA HIS A 43 -0.43 -23.40 -25.47
C HIS A 43 -1.96 -23.55 -25.48
N LYS A 44 -2.61 -23.62 -24.31
CA LYS A 44 -4.08 -23.74 -24.21
C LYS A 44 -4.79 -22.56 -24.87
N THR A 45 -4.29 -21.35 -24.65
CA THR A 45 -4.86 -20.13 -25.24
C THR A 45 -4.73 -20.14 -26.75
N ILE A 46 -3.56 -20.51 -27.29
CA ILE A 46 -3.36 -20.57 -28.75
C ILE A 46 -4.19 -21.68 -29.39
N LEU A 47 -4.29 -22.87 -28.77
CA LEU A 47 -5.17 -23.94 -29.26
C LEU A 47 -6.63 -23.47 -29.35
N LYS A 48 -7.12 -22.77 -28.32
CA LYS A 48 -8.48 -22.23 -28.31
C LYS A 48 -8.67 -21.15 -29.37
N LEU A 49 -7.69 -20.26 -29.53
CA LEU A 49 -7.72 -19.14 -30.47
C LEU A 49 -7.76 -19.62 -31.93
N PHE A 50 -6.97 -20.64 -32.27
CA PHE A 50 -6.86 -21.17 -33.63
C PHE A 50 -7.56 -22.52 -33.82
N LYS A 51 -8.50 -22.90 -32.95
CA LYS A 51 -9.17 -24.22 -32.96
C LYS A 51 -9.73 -24.70 -34.31
N ASN A 52 -10.04 -23.78 -35.22
CA ASN A 52 -10.58 -24.06 -36.56
C ASN A 52 -9.51 -24.13 -37.65
N ASN A 53 -8.22 -24.12 -37.27
CA ASN A 53 -7.10 -24.18 -38.19
C ASN A 53 -6.33 -25.48 -37.95
N TYR A 54 -5.80 -26.06 -39.02
CA TYR A 54 -4.85 -27.17 -38.91
C TYR A 54 -3.45 -26.60 -38.69
N PHE A 55 -2.80 -27.00 -37.58
CA PHE A 55 -1.42 -26.62 -37.29
C PHE A 55 -0.80 -27.62 -36.32
N ASN A 56 0.54 -27.70 -36.38
CA ASN A 56 1.31 -28.59 -35.53
C ASN A 56 2.10 -27.76 -34.52
N VAL A 57 1.90 -28.06 -33.25
CA VAL A 57 2.66 -27.46 -32.15
C VAL A 57 3.79 -28.40 -31.74
N ARG A 58 4.98 -27.82 -31.55
CA ARG A 58 6.15 -28.52 -31.01
C ARG A 58 6.61 -27.84 -29.74
N ILE A 59 7.04 -28.62 -28.77
CA ILE A 59 7.76 -28.11 -27.60
C ILE A 59 9.14 -28.75 -27.54
N TYR A 60 10.15 -27.91 -27.35
CA TYR A 60 11.54 -28.32 -27.15
C TYR A 60 11.86 -28.09 -25.68
N ILE A 61 12.23 -29.16 -25.00
CA ILE A 61 12.58 -29.16 -23.57
C ILE A 61 14.09 -29.28 -23.49
N TYR A 62 14.74 -28.27 -22.97
CA TYR A 62 16.18 -28.30 -22.68
C TYR A 62 16.36 -28.41 -21.18
N SER A 63 17.14 -29.40 -20.75
CA SER A 63 17.39 -29.63 -19.33
C SER A 63 18.86 -29.95 -19.06
N PRO A 64 19.43 -29.51 -17.92
CA PRO A 64 20.79 -29.91 -17.54
C PRO A 64 20.86 -31.41 -17.27
N LYS A 65 22.04 -32.00 -17.46
CA LYS A 65 22.29 -33.44 -17.27
C LYS A 65 21.81 -33.91 -15.89
N GLY A 66 21.09 -35.03 -15.85
CA GLY A 66 20.53 -35.61 -14.62
C GLY A 66 19.18 -35.03 -14.17
N SER A 67 18.69 -33.96 -14.81
CA SER A 67 17.37 -33.41 -14.51
C SER A 67 16.26 -34.30 -15.06
N LYS A 68 15.30 -34.67 -14.21
CA LYS A 68 14.08 -35.37 -14.64
C LYS A 68 12.96 -34.35 -14.88
N VAL A 69 12.66 -34.07 -16.15
CA VAL A 69 11.52 -33.23 -16.55
C VAL A 69 10.47 -34.13 -17.20
N ASN A 70 9.35 -34.31 -16.50
CA ASN A 70 8.19 -35.01 -17.05
C ASN A 70 7.06 -34.01 -17.23
N VAL A 71 6.74 -33.72 -18.49
CA VAL A 71 5.72 -32.75 -18.88
C VAL A 71 4.93 -33.30 -20.06
N SER A 72 3.64 -33.00 -20.12
CA SER A 72 2.74 -33.40 -21.19
C SER A 72 1.89 -32.20 -21.64
N LEU A 73 1.69 -32.10 -22.95
CA LEU A 73 0.80 -31.13 -23.58
C LEU A 73 -0.03 -31.88 -24.62
N LYS A 74 -1.33 -31.59 -24.66
CA LYS A 74 -2.25 -32.20 -25.63
C LYS A 74 -1.89 -31.73 -27.04
N ASP A 75 -2.05 -32.60 -28.04
CA ASP A 75 -1.89 -32.23 -29.46
C ASP A 75 -0.55 -31.53 -29.76
N CYS A 76 0.52 -31.97 -29.09
CA CYS A 76 1.83 -31.34 -29.14
C CYS A 76 2.95 -32.39 -29.25
N LYS A 77 3.85 -32.21 -30.23
CA LYS A 77 5.06 -33.03 -30.34
C LYS A 77 6.10 -32.56 -29.35
N ILE A 78 6.54 -33.45 -28.48
CA ILE A 78 7.54 -33.17 -27.44
C ILE A 78 8.91 -33.66 -27.90
N ASN A 79 9.91 -32.76 -27.90
CA ASN A 79 11.30 -33.09 -28.17
C ASN A 79 12.14 -32.72 -26.93
N LYS A 80 13.01 -33.63 -26.49
CA LYS A 80 13.84 -33.45 -25.28
C LYS A 80 15.31 -33.37 -25.66
N TYR A 81 16.03 -32.42 -25.06
CA TYR A 81 17.44 -32.15 -25.31
C TYR A 81 18.16 -31.89 -23.98
N VAL A 82 19.46 -32.15 -23.98
CA VAL A 82 20.34 -31.83 -22.86
C VAL A 82 21.09 -30.53 -23.16
N ASP A 83 21.05 -29.56 -22.25
CA ASP A 83 21.89 -28.36 -22.30
C ASP A 83 22.66 -28.19 -20.98
N ASN A 84 23.94 -28.58 -21.01
CA ASN A 84 24.83 -28.55 -19.85
C ASN A 84 25.20 -27.13 -19.39
N ARG A 85 24.95 -26.09 -20.20
CA ARG A 85 25.20 -24.69 -19.83
C ARG A 85 24.05 -24.08 -19.04
N SER A 86 22.86 -24.67 -19.14
CA SER A 86 21.67 -24.19 -18.44
C SER A 86 21.69 -24.64 -16.97
N THR A 87 21.34 -23.75 -16.05
CA THR A 87 21.22 -24.09 -14.62
C THR A 87 19.85 -24.64 -14.26
N LYS A 88 18.85 -24.42 -15.13
CA LYS A 88 17.46 -24.86 -14.95
C LYS A 88 16.89 -25.29 -16.30
N PRO A 89 15.92 -26.20 -16.31
CA PRO A 89 15.18 -26.51 -17.51
C PRO A 89 14.49 -25.27 -18.10
N TYR A 90 14.42 -25.22 -19.43
CA TYR A 90 13.63 -24.24 -20.14
C TYR A 90 12.93 -24.87 -21.34
N PHE A 91 11.89 -24.19 -21.79
CA PHE A 91 10.92 -24.72 -22.76
C PHE A 91 10.80 -23.75 -23.92
N ILE A 92 10.94 -24.25 -25.14
CA ILE A 92 10.66 -23.47 -26.35
C ILE A 92 9.40 -24.05 -26.98
N TRP A 93 8.31 -23.32 -26.88
CA TRP A 93 7.06 -23.60 -27.57
C TRP A 93 7.11 -23.03 -28.99
N ARG A 94 6.75 -23.82 -30.00
CA ARG A 94 6.78 -23.41 -31.42
C ARG A 94 5.52 -23.86 -32.17
N LEU A 95 4.97 -22.95 -32.97
CA LEU A 95 3.93 -23.21 -33.96
C LEU A 95 4.41 -22.69 -35.31
N ALA A 96 4.57 -23.58 -36.29
CA ALA A 96 5.01 -23.26 -37.63
C ALA A 96 3.79 -23.14 -38.58
N SER A 97 3.44 -21.90 -38.95
CA SER A 97 2.39 -21.60 -39.93
C SER A 97 2.43 -20.12 -40.29
N VAL A 98 2.77 -19.81 -41.54
CA VAL A 98 2.85 -18.43 -42.05
C VAL A 98 1.52 -17.69 -41.87
N ASP A 99 0.39 -18.34 -42.15
CA ASP A 99 -0.93 -17.73 -42.05
C ASP A 99 -1.33 -17.43 -40.61
N LEU A 100 -1.04 -18.35 -39.68
CA LEU A 100 -1.31 -18.11 -38.26
C LEU A 100 -0.38 -17.05 -37.67
N VAL A 101 0.88 -16.96 -38.13
CA VAL A 101 1.79 -15.88 -37.74
C VAL A 101 1.26 -14.52 -38.18
N LYS A 102 0.75 -14.39 -39.42
CA LYS A 102 0.11 -13.16 -39.89
C LYS A 102 -1.08 -12.77 -39.01
N LYS A 103 -1.96 -13.73 -38.70
CA LYS A 103 -3.10 -13.52 -37.78
C LYS A 103 -2.64 -13.11 -36.39
N TRP A 104 -1.64 -13.78 -35.83
CA TRP A 104 -1.09 -13.47 -34.51
C TRP A 104 -0.50 -12.06 -34.45
N ARG A 105 0.31 -11.67 -35.43
CA ARG A 105 0.90 -10.32 -35.52
C ARG A 105 -0.18 -9.23 -35.61
N TYR A 106 -1.23 -9.46 -36.40
CA TYR A 106 -2.38 -8.56 -36.43
C TYR A 106 -3.04 -8.39 -35.05
N LEU A 107 -3.20 -9.49 -34.29
CA LEU A 107 -3.72 -9.43 -32.92
C LEU A 107 -2.76 -8.69 -31.97
N VAL A 108 -1.45 -8.89 -32.11
CA VAL A 108 -0.44 -8.17 -31.32
C VAL A 108 -0.56 -6.66 -31.54
N GLU A 109 -0.54 -6.22 -32.80
CA GLU A 109 -0.62 -4.80 -33.16
C GLU A 109 -1.92 -4.16 -32.67
N LYS A 110 -3.05 -4.85 -32.86
CA LYS A 110 -4.35 -4.36 -32.41
C LYS A 110 -4.45 -4.30 -30.88
N SER A 111 -3.80 -5.22 -30.17
CA SER A 111 -3.72 -5.19 -28.70
C SER A 111 -2.87 -4.03 -28.20
N GLN A 112 -1.71 -3.78 -28.83
CA GLN A 112 -0.81 -2.68 -28.47
C GLN A 112 -1.45 -1.29 -28.66
N LYS A 113 -2.35 -1.14 -29.64
CA LYS A 113 -3.07 0.12 -29.87
C LYS A 113 -4.29 0.32 -28.96
N ASN A 114 -4.76 -0.73 -28.27
CA ASN A 114 -5.96 -0.67 -27.45
C ASN A 114 -5.62 -0.48 -25.97
N LYS A 115 -5.93 0.71 -25.44
CA LYS A 115 -5.70 1.08 -24.03
C LYS A 115 -6.37 0.12 -23.03
N LYS A 116 -7.46 -0.54 -23.41
CA LYS A 116 -8.14 -1.54 -22.55
C LYS A 116 -7.30 -2.81 -22.33
N CYS A 117 -6.32 -3.08 -23.19
CA CYS A 117 -5.46 -4.25 -23.13
C CYS A 117 -4.20 -4.04 -22.26
N TYR A 118 -3.92 -2.82 -21.82
CA TYR A 118 -2.61 -2.46 -21.27
C TYR A 118 -2.29 -3.18 -19.96
N ALA A 119 -3.28 -3.40 -19.10
CA ALA A 119 -3.08 -4.11 -17.84
C ALA A 119 -2.71 -5.59 -18.09
N GLU A 120 -3.39 -6.24 -19.02
CA GLU A 120 -3.16 -7.63 -19.41
C GLU A 120 -1.83 -7.80 -20.16
N ILE A 121 -1.51 -6.88 -21.07
CA ILE A 121 -0.19 -6.86 -21.73
C ILE A 121 0.91 -6.73 -20.68
N LEU A 122 0.77 -5.80 -19.73
CA LEU A 122 1.76 -5.60 -18.68
C LEU A 122 1.89 -6.84 -17.78
N ARG A 123 0.77 -7.52 -17.46
CA ARG A 123 0.78 -8.76 -16.68
C ARG A 123 1.54 -9.88 -17.40
N GLY A 124 1.29 -10.05 -18.71
CA GLY A 124 2.04 -10.97 -19.56
C GLY A 124 3.53 -10.62 -19.63
N PHE A 125 3.83 -9.34 -19.84
CA PHE A 125 5.20 -8.85 -19.94
C PHE A 125 5.97 -9.05 -18.62
N PHE A 126 5.33 -8.77 -17.48
CA PHE A 126 5.89 -8.99 -16.15
C PHE A 126 6.08 -10.49 -15.84
N ALA A 127 5.20 -11.35 -16.33
CA ALA A 127 5.37 -12.79 -16.16
C ALA A 127 6.64 -13.32 -16.85
N GLY A 128 7.03 -12.77 -18.00
CA GLY A 128 8.35 -13.03 -18.62
C GLY A 128 9.48 -12.28 -17.91
N GLU A 129 9.53 -10.95 -18.06
CA GLU A 129 10.68 -10.10 -17.71
C GLU A 129 10.66 -9.51 -16.29
N GLY A 130 9.56 -9.70 -15.57
CA GLY A 130 9.35 -9.10 -14.26
C GLY A 130 10.13 -9.79 -13.14
N ASN A 131 10.54 -9.01 -12.14
CA ASN A 131 11.13 -9.52 -10.91
C ASN A 131 10.73 -8.66 -9.70
N ILE A 132 10.68 -9.28 -8.53
CA ILE A 132 10.48 -8.60 -7.25
C ILE A 132 11.80 -8.63 -6.49
N LYS A 133 12.34 -7.46 -6.15
CA LYS A 133 13.54 -7.33 -5.32
C LYS A 133 13.16 -6.76 -3.96
N THR A 134 13.50 -7.53 -2.92
CA THR A 134 13.49 -7.12 -1.53
C THR A 134 14.95 -7.00 -1.09
N GLY A 135 15.32 -5.88 -0.47
CA GLY A 135 16.67 -5.61 0.04
C GLY A 135 16.67 -5.20 1.50
N SER A 136 17.86 -4.94 2.04
CA SER A 136 18.05 -4.36 3.37
C SER A 136 17.32 -3.01 3.50
N HIS A 137 16.90 -2.68 4.73
CA HIS A 137 16.17 -1.45 5.07
C HIS A 137 14.81 -1.24 4.36
N ASN A 138 13.99 -2.30 4.21
CA ASN A 138 12.64 -2.22 3.60
C ASN A 138 12.63 -1.74 2.13
N ASN A 139 13.75 -1.85 1.40
CA ASN A 139 13.78 -1.49 -0.01
C ASN A 139 13.04 -2.55 -0.84
N ARG A 140 11.82 -2.22 -1.28
CA ARG A 140 10.93 -3.09 -2.06
C ARG A 140 10.74 -2.51 -3.45
N THR A 141 11.16 -3.27 -4.45
CA THR A 141 11.18 -2.83 -5.84
C THR A 141 10.54 -3.87 -6.75
N ILE A 142 9.65 -3.42 -7.62
CA ILE A 142 9.20 -4.18 -8.78
C ILE A 142 10.13 -3.80 -9.94
N ARG A 143 10.68 -4.79 -10.64
CA ARG A 143 11.57 -4.59 -11.78
C ARG A 143 10.97 -5.23 -13.02
N ILE A 144 11.14 -4.59 -14.17
CA ILE A 144 10.88 -5.18 -15.48
C ILE A 144 12.19 -5.10 -16.26
N ALA A 145 12.82 -6.23 -16.51
CA ALA A 145 14.04 -6.29 -17.28
C ALA A 145 13.77 -5.84 -18.73
N GLN A 146 14.64 -4.99 -19.25
CA GLN A 146 14.57 -4.57 -20.64
C GLN A 146 15.93 -4.05 -21.09
N GLY A 147 16.45 -4.62 -22.17
CA GLY A 147 17.82 -4.37 -22.63
C GLY A 147 18.14 -2.91 -22.96
N LYS A 148 17.12 -2.13 -23.37
CA LYS A 148 17.12 -0.69 -23.67
C LYS A 148 15.72 -0.11 -23.38
N PRO A 149 15.53 1.21 -23.21
CA PRO A 149 14.18 1.77 -23.07
C PRO A 149 13.23 1.28 -24.18
N SER A 150 12.03 0.86 -23.79
CA SER A 150 10.95 0.38 -24.64
C SER A 150 9.77 1.33 -24.56
N GLU A 151 9.51 2.03 -25.66
CA GLU A 151 8.40 2.98 -25.79
C GLU A 151 7.05 2.37 -25.41
N LEU A 152 6.79 1.12 -25.83
CA LEU A 152 5.54 0.41 -25.47
C LEU A 152 5.36 0.26 -23.96
N VAL A 153 6.42 -0.18 -23.26
CA VAL A 153 6.36 -0.37 -21.79
C VAL A 153 6.11 0.95 -21.10
N GLU A 154 6.76 2.02 -21.56
CA GLU A 154 6.60 3.37 -21.01
C GLU A 154 5.20 3.94 -21.23
N ILE A 155 4.65 3.80 -22.44
CA ILE A 155 3.26 4.16 -22.75
C ILE A 155 2.29 3.44 -21.81
N ILE A 156 2.49 2.14 -21.61
CA ILE A 156 1.63 1.32 -20.74
C ILE A 156 1.75 1.77 -19.28
N LEU A 157 2.97 1.93 -18.74
CA LEU A 157 3.20 2.35 -17.36
C LEU A 157 2.63 3.74 -17.10
N ASN A 158 2.87 4.70 -18.00
CA ASN A 158 2.32 6.05 -17.91
C ASN A 158 0.79 6.03 -17.94
N LYS A 159 0.18 5.25 -18.83
CA LYS A 159 -1.28 5.17 -18.93
C LYS A 159 -1.93 4.54 -17.68
N LEU A 160 -1.22 3.63 -17.02
CA LEU A 160 -1.64 3.03 -15.75
C LEU A 160 -1.27 3.89 -14.53
N ASN A 161 -0.68 5.07 -14.73
CA ASN A 161 -0.19 5.98 -13.68
C ASN A 161 0.85 5.33 -12.75
N ILE A 162 1.65 4.39 -13.27
CA ILE A 162 2.73 3.75 -12.53
C ILE A 162 4.00 4.58 -12.75
N LYS A 163 4.54 5.17 -11.68
CA LYS A 163 5.81 5.92 -11.73
C LYS A 163 6.98 4.94 -11.82
N TYR A 164 7.91 5.19 -12.72
CA TYR A 164 9.08 4.33 -12.93
C TYR A 164 10.35 5.15 -13.17
N LYS A 165 11.50 4.49 -13.01
CA LYS A 165 12.80 4.98 -13.49
C LYS A 165 13.47 3.87 -14.29
N TYR A 166 13.86 4.14 -15.54
CA TYR A 166 14.74 3.22 -16.25
C TYR A 166 16.18 3.38 -15.74
N LYS A 167 16.81 2.27 -15.37
CA LYS A 167 18.21 2.23 -14.96
C LYS A 167 19.01 1.48 -16.00
N SER A 168 19.84 2.20 -16.77
CA SER A 168 20.65 1.65 -17.85
C SER A 168 21.65 0.59 -17.37
N ASN A 169 22.33 0.85 -16.26
CA ASN A 169 23.26 -0.09 -15.62
C ASN A 169 22.59 -1.40 -15.17
N GLU A 170 21.33 -1.32 -14.74
CA GLU A 170 20.55 -2.50 -14.34
C GLU A 170 19.69 -3.07 -15.48
N ARG A 171 19.73 -2.44 -16.68
CA ARG A 171 18.92 -2.74 -17.86
C ARG A 171 17.47 -3.07 -17.49
N SER A 172 16.85 -2.23 -16.67
CA SER A 172 15.51 -2.48 -16.15
C SER A 172 14.75 -1.22 -15.76
N TYR A 173 13.43 -1.31 -15.87
CA TYR A 173 12.50 -0.37 -15.26
C TYR A 173 12.38 -0.68 -13.77
N VAL A 174 12.64 0.31 -12.95
CA VAL A 174 12.59 0.24 -11.49
C VAL A 174 11.35 0.98 -11.01
N ILE A 175 10.44 0.24 -10.37
CA ILE A 175 9.17 0.73 -9.84
C ILE A 175 9.18 0.56 -8.32
N THR A 176 9.09 1.67 -7.60
CA THR A 176 9.19 1.75 -6.14
C THR A 176 8.04 2.55 -5.54
N GLY A 177 7.87 2.46 -4.21
CA GLY A 177 6.86 3.23 -3.48
C GLY A 177 5.48 2.56 -3.44
N LYS A 178 4.81 2.64 -2.28
CA LYS A 178 3.56 1.93 -2.00
C LYS A 178 2.44 2.21 -3.01
N THR A 179 2.27 3.46 -3.46
CA THR A 179 1.23 3.80 -4.45
C THR A 179 1.38 3.01 -5.75
N ASN A 180 2.61 2.81 -6.22
CA ASN A 180 2.85 1.98 -7.40
C ASN A 180 2.54 0.50 -7.13
N TRP A 181 2.89 0.02 -5.94
CA TRP A 181 2.54 -1.33 -5.48
C TRP A 181 1.01 -1.52 -5.40
N ASP A 182 0.26 -0.51 -4.94
CA ASP A 182 -1.21 -0.54 -4.89
C ASP A 182 -1.82 -0.66 -6.29
N ILE A 183 -1.30 0.13 -7.24
CA ILE A 183 -1.74 0.06 -8.64
C ILE A 183 -1.41 -1.33 -9.22
N CYS A 184 -0.19 -1.82 -8.99
CA CYS A 184 0.25 -3.14 -9.43
C CYS A 184 -0.59 -4.27 -8.82
N ALA A 185 -1.00 -4.14 -7.55
CA ALA A 185 -1.87 -5.10 -6.87
C ALA A 185 -3.29 -5.08 -7.45
N LYS A 186 -3.84 -3.88 -7.72
CA LYS A 186 -5.17 -3.73 -8.37
C LYS A 186 -5.22 -4.41 -9.73
N ILE A 187 -4.18 -4.26 -10.55
CA ILE A 187 -4.10 -4.93 -11.86
C ILE A 187 -3.59 -6.37 -11.79
N ARG A 188 -3.27 -6.87 -10.58
CA ARG A 188 -2.76 -8.22 -10.34
C ARG A 188 -1.54 -8.54 -11.21
N ILE A 189 -0.55 -7.64 -11.24
CA ILE A 189 0.57 -7.66 -12.20
C ILE A 189 1.37 -8.99 -12.20
N ALA A 190 1.45 -9.68 -11.06
CA ALA A 190 2.26 -10.88 -10.88
C ALA A 190 1.45 -12.19 -11.01
N ASP A 191 0.12 -12.12 -11.11
CA ASP A 191 -0.76 -13.28 -10.92
C ASP A 191 -0.61 -14.36 -11.99
N LEU A 192 -0.03 -14.02 -13.14
CA LEU A 192 0.15 -14.96 -14.24
C LEU A 192 1.30 -15.96 -14.00
N HIS A 193 2.30 -15.62 -13.18
CA HIS A 193 3.42 -16.51 -12.86
C HIS A 193 3.38 -16.92 -11.39
N THR A 194 3.30 -18.22 -11.11
CA THR A 194 3.10 -18.83 -9.77
C THR A 194 4.10 -18.32 -8.72
N ILE A 195 5.40 -18.43 -8.97
CA ILE A 195 6.45 -17.99 -8.03
C ILE A 195 6.43 -16.46 -7.84
N LYS A 196 6.32 -15.69 -8.93
CA LYS A 196 6.30 -14.22 -8.87
C LYS A 196 5.06 -13.70 -8.13
N LYS A 197 3.92 -14.37 -8.29
CA LYS A 197 2.67 -14.10 -7.58
C LYS A 197 2.86 -14.18 -6.07
N ILE A 198 3.36 -15.32 -5.58
CA ILE A 198 3.59 -15.54 -4.14
C ILE A 198 4.50 -14.42 -3.61
N ARG A 199 5.66 -14.23 -4.24
CA ARG A 199 6.63 -13.22 -3.82
C ARG A 199 6.06 -11.80 -3.83
N PHE A 200 5.25 -11.45 -4.83
CA PHE A 200 4.61 -10.14 -4.92
C PHE A 200 3.66 -9.92 -3.75
N TRP A 201 2.75 -10.87 -3.50
CA TRP A 201 1.74 -10.71 -2.46
C TRP A 201 2.34 -10.75 -1.06
N ASP A 202 3.31 -11.62 -0.79
CA ASP A 202 4.04 -11.63 0.49
C ASP A 202 4.68 -10.26 0.75
N THR A 203 5.44 -9.75 -0.23
CA THR A 203 6.08 -8.44 -0.13
C THR A 203 5.05 -7.31 0.03
N TYR A 204 3.90 -7.42 -0.63
CA TYR A 204 2.81 -6.44 -0.56
C TYR A 204 2.11 -6.42 0.81
N GLN A 205 1.92 -7.59 1.44
CA GLN A 205 1.32 -7.69 2.77
C GLN A 205 2.23 -7.15 3.88
N GLU A 206 3.55 -7.19 3.69
CA GLU A 206 4.49 -6.60 4.65
C GLU A 206 4.49 -5.06 4.68
N PHE A 207 3.72 -4.36 3.83
CA PHE A 207 3.55 -2.92 3.97
C PHE A 207 2.67 -2.63 5.20
N LYS A 208 3.33 -2.59 6.38
CA LYS A 208 2.72 -2.34 7.70
C LYS A 208 2.05 -0.97 7.83
N GLU A 209 2.37 -0.03 6.95
CA GLU A 209 1.90 1.34 7.02
C GLU A 209 1.19 1.75 5.72
N GLU A 210 -0.08 2.14 5.82
CA GLU A 210 -0.72 2.98 4.81
C GLU A 210 0.16 4.22 4.63
N HIS A 211 0.78 4.39 3.45
CA HIS A 211 1.52 5.59 3.14
C HIS A 211 0.53 6.72 2.97
N TYR A 212 0.29 7.41 4.07
CA TYR A 212 -0.47 8.63 4.01
C TYR A 212 0.36 9.75 3.37
N SER A 213 -0.31 10.70 2.71
CA SER A 213 0.35 11.85 2.09
C SER A 213 1.23 12.61 3.09
N LYS A 214 2.24 13.33 2.59
CA LYS A 214 3.04 14.25 3.41
C LYS A 214 2.07 15.18 4.17
N ASN A 215 2.16 15.20 5.50
CA ASN A 215 1.26 15.89 6.44
C ASN A 215 -0.10 15.23 6.76
N TYR A 216 -0.44 14.05 6.26
CA TYR A 216 -1.72 13.42 6.62
C TYR A 216 -1.89 13.26 8.13
N LEU A 217 -0.87 12.72 8.82
CA LEU A 217 -0.98 12.47 10.26
C LEU A 217 -1.14 13.80 11.00
N LYS A 218 -0.35 14.81 10.61
CA LYS A 218 -0.44 16.19 11.13
C LYS A 218 -1.84 16.78 10.94
N ASN A 219 -2.36 16.72 9.71
CA ASN A 219 -3.65 17.33 9.35
C ASN A 219 -4.84 16.62 10.02
N ASN A 220 -4.81 15.29 10.11
CA ASN A 220 -5.90 14.56 10.73
C ASN A 220 -5.84 14.58 12.25
N LEU A 221 -4.65 14.65 12.86
CA LEU A 221 -4.52 14.90 14.29
C LEU A 221 -5.18 16.23 14.66
N LEU A 222 -4.89 17.32 13.94
CA LEU A 222 -5.51 18.63 14.21
C LEU A 222 -7.04 18.59 14.14
N LYS A 223 -7.62 17.89 13.16
CA LYS A 223 -9.08 17.75 13.03
C LYS A 223 -9.71 17.03 14.23
N ILE A 224 -9.08 15.94 14.70
CA ILE A 224 -9.62 15.11 15.79
C ILE A 224 -9.39 15.77 17.15
N LEU A 225 -8.30 16.52 17.30
CA LEU A 225 -7.92 17.17 18.56
C LEU A 225 -8.82 18.36 18.95
N SER A 226 -9.91 18.62 18.23
CA SER A 226 -11.05 19.40 18.75
C SER A 226 -11.63 18.80 20.04
N LYS A 227 -11.36 17.52 20.31
CA LYS A 227 -11.61 16.82 21.57
C LYS A 227 -10.30 16.29 22.16
N PRO A 228 -10.25 16.07 23.48
CA PRO A 228 -9.06 15.58 24.14
C PRO A 228 -8.83 14.08 23.92
N TYR A 229 -7.57 13.70 23.63
CA TYR A 229 -7.16 12.29 23.47
C TYR A 229 -5.78 12.02 24.07
N THR A 230 -5.57 10.81 24.58
CA THR A 230 -4.25 10.31 24.95
C THR A 230 -3.46 9.84 23.73
N THR A 231 -2.12 9.80 23.85
CA THR A 231 -1.25 9.22 22.81
C THR A 231 -1.64 7.79 22.46
N LEU A 232 -2.04 6.99 23.45
CA LEU A 232 -2.46 5.60 23.25
C LEU A 232 -3.73 5.53 22.38
N GLU A 233 -4.76 6.31 22.69
CA GLU A 233 -6.00 6.33 21.90
C GLU A 233 -5.73 6.76 20.45
N LEU A 234 -4.92 7.80 20.27
CA LEU A 234 -4.50 8.26 18.93
C LEU A 234 -3.69 7.18 18.19
N SER A 235 -2.82 6.45 18.89
CA SER A 235 -2.04 5.36 18.29
C SER A 235 -2.91 4.23 17.73
N LEU A 236 -3.99 3.90 18.46
CA LEU A 236 -4.97 2.90 18.03
C LEU A 236 -5.82 3.42 16.87
N LEU A 237 -6.29 4.68 16.93
CA LEU A 237 -7.09 5.31 15.88
C LEU A 237 -6.34 5.40 14.54
N PHE A 238 -5.08 5.83 14.57
CA PHE A 238 -4.26 6.02 13.37
C PHE A 238 -3.47 4.78 12.97
N LYS A 239 -3.60 3.67 13.72
CA LYS A 239 -2.81 2.44 13.52
C LYS A 239 -1.32 2.76 13.37
N ARG A 240 -0.79 3.50 14.34
CA ARG A 240 0.62 3.91 14.40
C ARG A 240 1.21 3.64 15.77
N SER A 241 2.54 3.57 15.85
CA SER A 241 3.22 3.44 17.14
C SER A 241 2.99 4.70 17.98
N GLN A 242 2.89 4.54 19.30
CA GLN A 242 2.80 5.68 20.22
C GLN A 242 3.98 6.64 20.05
N ALA A 243 5.18 6.13 19.76
CA ALA A 243 6.36 6.95 19.49
C ALA A 243 6.15 7.90 18.30
N ARG A 244 5.61 7.39 17.19
CA ARG A 244 5.34 8.21 15.99
C ARG A 244 4.27 9.26 16.23
N ILE A 245 3.21 8.90 16.97
CA ILE A 245 2.17 9.85 17.36
C ILE A 245 2.75 10.95 18.24
N SER A 246 3.54 10.59 19.26
CA SER A 246 4.20 11.54 20.16
C SER A 246 5.13 12.50 19.42
N GLU A 247 5.93 12.01 18.46
CA GLU A 247 6.80 12.84 17.64
C GLU A 247 6.02 13.96 16.92
N VAL A 248 4.92 13.61 16.25
CA VAL A 248 4.09 14.58 15.52
C VAL A 248 3.36 15.54 16.46
N LEU A 249 2.89 15.06 17.61
CA LEU A 249 2.24 15.91 18.62
C LEU A 249 3.20 16.92 19.25
N VAL A 250 4.45 16.51 19.51
CA VAL A 250 5.51 17.40 19.98
C VAL A 250 5.79 18.49 18.95
N ASP A 251 5.87 18.14 17.67
CA ASP A 251 6.05 19.12 16.59
C ASP A 251 4.86 20.07 16.49
N LEU A 252 3.62 19.56 16.57
CA LEU A 252 2.42 20.39 16.58
C LEU A 252 2.38 21.34 17.79
N LYS A 253 2.86 20.89 18.95
CA LYS A 253 2.96 21.72 20.17
C LYS A 253 3.99 22.83 20.03
N LYS A 254 5.17 22.51 19.47
CA LYS A 254 6.20 23.51 19.18
C LYS A 254 5.69 24.60 18.24
N LEU A 255 4.85 24.23 17.28
CA LEU A 255 4.18 25.16 16.36
C LEU A 255 2.98 25.89 16.97
N GLY A 256 2.61 25.59 18.22
CA GLY A 256 1.54 26.26 18.94
C GLY A 256 0.13 25.82 18.56
N TYR A 257 -0.05 24.75 17.78
CA TYR A 257 -1.38 24.28 17.34
C TYR A 257 -2.08 23.40 18.38
N VAL A 258 -1.32 22.71 19.23
CA VAL A 258 -1.85 21.79 20.24
C VAL A 258 -1.17 22.05 21.56
N GLU A 259 -1.83 21.65 22.64
CA GLU A 259 -1.27 21.61 23.97
C GLU A 259 -1.56 20.26 24.63
N ASN A 260 -0.82 19.95 25.69
CA ASN A 260 -1.09 18.79 26.51
C ASN A 260 -1.29 19.21 27.96
N TYR A 261 -2.19 18.50 28.64
CA TYR A 261 -2.43 18.67 30.07
C TYR A 261 -2.54 17.31 30.74
N ARG A 262 -2.19 17.28 32.01
CA ARG A 262 -2.17 16.06 32.81
C ARG A 262 -3.41 15.97 33.67
N VAL A 263 -4.16 14.87 33.56
CA VAL A 263 -5.24 14.52 34.47
C VAL A 263 -4.85 13.23 35.18
N ARG A 264 -4.52 13.35 36.48
CA ARG A 264 -3.94 12.26 37.28
C ARG A 264 -2.62 11.76 36.64
N SER A 265 -2.58 10.51 36.19
CA SER A 265 -1.42 9.87 35.57
C SER A 265 -1.50 9.84 34.04
N LYS A 266 -2.52 10.45 33.42
CA LYS A 266 -2.72 10.44 31.96
C LYS A 266 -2.50 11.83 31.38
N ASP A 267 -1.73 11.89 30.29
CA ASP A 267 -1.52 13.09 29.50
C ASP A 267 -2.48 13.08 28.29
N TYR A 268 -3.26 14.14 28.17
CA TYR A 268 -4.19 14.35 27.08
C TYR A 268 -3.70 15.48 26.20
N TRP A 269 -3.88 15.32 24.89
CA TRP A 269 -3.61 16.29 23.85
C TRP A 269 -4.91 16.90 23.36
N ILE A 270 -4.89 18.18 23.06
CA ILE A 270 -6.01 18.91 22.49
C ILE A 270 -5.49 20.05 21.58
N GLU A 271 -6.31 20.48 20.63
CA GLU A 271 -6.09 21.70 19.88
C GLU A 271 -6.01 22.89 20.84
N LYS A 272 -5.03 23.76 20.62
CA LYS A 272 -4.80 24.92 21.47
C LYS A 272 -5.88 25.96 21.18
N ASP A 273 -6.95 25.93 21.96
CA ASP A 273 -8.01 26.94 21.96
C ASP A 273 -7.80 27.89 23.14
N GLN A 274 -7.34 29.12 22.86
CA GLN A 274 -7.07 30.14 23.89
C GLN A 274 -8.32 30.52 24.71
N ASN A 275 -9.52 30.16 24.22
CA ASN A 275 -10.79 30.48 24.84
C ASN A 275 -11.40 29.32 25.65
N LYS A 276 -10.68 28.22 25.89
CA LYS A 276 -11.19 27.11 26.71
C LYS A 276 -10.29 26.79 27.90
N VAL A 277 -10.89 26.34 28.99
CA VAL A 277 -10.18 25.78 30.16
C VAL A 277 -10.68 24.37 30.41
N ILE A 278 -9.74 23.44 30.53
CA ILE A 278 -10.03 22.02 30.67
C ILE A 278 -9.76 21.57 32.10
N ILE A 279 -10.73 20.91 32.70
CA ILE A 279 -10.64 20.44 34.08
C ILE A 279 -11.14 19.01 34.21
N SER A 280 -10.68 18.32 35.26
CA SER A 280 -11.20 16.99 35.60
C SER A 280 -12.65 17.06 36.10
N SER A 281 -13.38 15.96 35.93
CA SER A 281 -14.71 15.74 36.52
C SER A 281 -14.77 16.05 38.01
N VAL A 282 -13.71 15.76 38.76
CA VAL A 282 -13.60 16.11 40.19
C VAL A 282 -13.63 17.63 40.37
N LYS A 283 -12.80 18.39 39.64
CA LYS A 283 -12.79 19.85 39.69
C LYS A 283 -14.11 20.47 39.20
N GLY A 284 -14.75 19.86 38.20
CA GLY A 284 -16.08 20.26 37.73
C GLY A 284 -17.14 20.18 38.83
N LYS A 285 -17.05 19.21 39.75
CA LYS A 285 -17.93 19.15 40.93
C LYS A 285 -17.68 20.31 41.90
N TYR A 286 -16.42 20.72 42.11
CA TYR A 286 -16.11 21.87 42.98
C TYR A 286 -16.72 23.16 42.42
N LEU A 287 -16.61 23.39 41.10
CA LEU A 287 -17.25 24.52 40.45
C LEU A 287 -18.77 24.48 40.58
N LYS A 288 -19.41 23.30 40.46
CA LYS A 288 -20.86 23.19 40.66
C LYS A 288 -21.31 23.64 42.05
N ILE A 289 -20.55 23.32 43.10
CA ILE A 289 -20.88 23.77 44.46
C ILE A 289 -20.73 25.29 44.57
N LEU A 290 -19.62 25.82 44.06
CA LEU A 290 -19.31 27.26 44.11
C LEU A 290 -20.18 28.14 43.21
N ARG A 291 -20.99 27.55 42.31
CA ARG A 291 -22.02 28.29 41.55
C ARG A 291 -23.18 28.73 42.43
N ASN A 292 -23.48 27.97 43.47
CA ASN A 292 -24.67 28.18 44.28
C ASN A 292 -24.34 28.81 45.64
N ASP A 293 -23.08 28.69 46.09
CA ASP A 293 -22.68 29.11 47.44
C ASP A 293 -21.28 29.75 47.45
N ILE A 294 -21.07 30.67 48.39
CA ILE A 294 -19.73 31.15 48.80
C ILE A 294 -19.33 30.36 50.05
N ILE A 295 -18.28 29.55 49.97
CA ILE A 295 -17.95 28.55 51.02
C ILE A 295 -16.45 28.49 51.31
N ASN A 296 -16.09 28.34 52.58
CA ASN A 296 -14.72 28.09 53.01
C ASN A 296 -14.22 26.66 52.66
N THR A 297 -12.91 26.44 52.68
CA THR A 297 -12.31 25.14 52.34
C THR A 297 -12.77 23.98 53.23
N LYS A 298 -13.05 24.24 54.53
CA LYS A 298 -13.40 23.21 55.52
C LYS A 298 -14.77 22.60 55.25
N ASP A 299 -15.73 23.42 54.85
CA ASP A 299 -17.08 22.95 54.55
C ASP A 299 -17.14 22.27 53.18
N ILE A 300 -16.37 22.75 52.20
CA ILE A 300 -16.17 22.04 50.92
C ILE A 300 -15.53 20.67 51.17
N SER A 301 -14.51 20.57 52.02
CA SER A 301 -13.84 19.30 52.30
C SER A 301 -14.77 18.28 52.96
N LYS A 302 -15.68 18.73 53.83
CA LYS A 302 -16.76 17.90 54.38
C LYS A 302 -17.72 17.42 53.29
N LYS A 303 -18.22 18.33 52.43
CA LYS A 303 -19.14 17.97 51.31
C LYS A 303 -18.56 16.90 50.38
N PHE A 304 -17.24 16.90 50.15
CA PHE A 304 -16.56 15.93 49.29
C PHE A 304 -16.01 14.70 50.02
N ASN A 305 -16.16 14.62 51.34
CA ASN A 305 -15.55 13.59 52.19
C ASN A 305 -14.04 13.42 51.92
N VAL A 306 -13.28 14.53 51.92
CA VAL A 306 -11.82 14.55 51.74
C VAL A 306 -11.16 15.43 52.78
N CYS A 307 -9.85 15.26 53.00
CA CYS A 307 -9.12 16.12 53.92
C CYS A 307 -9.01 17.56 53.40
N TRP A 308 -8.89 18.51 54.33
CA TRP A 308 -8.80 19.95 54.04
C TRP A 308 -7.70 20.27 53.02
N LYS A 309 -6.50 19.67 53.19
CA LYS A 309 -5.35 19.87 52.29
C LYS A 309 -5.65 19.48 50.85
N SER A 310 -6.40 18.40 50.64
CA SER A 310 -6.76 17.92 49.29
C SER A 310 -7.75 18.85 48.61
N SER A 311 -8.77 19.31 49.34
CA SER A 311 -9.70 20.34 48.83
C SER A 311 -9.00 21.66 48.55
N PHE A 312 -8.15 22.12 49.47
CA PHE A 312 -7.39 23.36 49.31
C PHE A 312 -6.53 23.33 48.04
N ARG A 313 -5.78 22.24 47.83
CA ARG A 313 -4.93 22.08 46.63
C ARG A 313 -5.76 22.15 45.35
N ARG A 314 -6.90 21.45 45.30
CA ARG A 314 -7.79 21.48 44.12
C ARG A 314 -8.38 22.86 43.85
N LEU A 315 -8.71 23.62 44.90
CA LEU A 315 -9.20 24.99 44.80
C LEU A 315 -8.09 25.96 44.34
N LYS A 316 -6.88 25.80 44.85
CA LYS A 316 -5.70 26.53 44.37
C LYS A 316 -5.41 26.26 42.89
N GLU A 317 -5.47 25.01 42.45
CA GLU A 317 -5.34 24.67 41.03
C GLU A 317 -6.48 25.28 40.19
N LEU A 318 -7.67 25.51 40.73
CA LEU A 318 -8.77 26.20 40.04
C LEU A 318 -8.58 27.74 40.02
N GLU A 319 -7.96 28.29 41.06
CA GLU A 319 -7.60 29.71 41.17
C GLU A 319 -6.51 30.09 40.17
N GLU A 320 -5.47 29.25 40.03
CA GLU A 320 -4.42 29.41 39.02
C GLU A 320 -4.98 29.41 37.58
N LEU A 321 -6.10 28.72 37.37
CA LEU A 321 -6.83 28.71 36.10
C LEU A 321 -7.77 29.92 35.93
N GLY A 322 -7.88 30.79 36.94
CA GLY A 322 -8.76 31.96 36.95
C GLY A 322 -10.25 31.61 37.02
N LEU A 323 -10.61 30.42 37.54
CA LEU A 323 -12.00 29.94 37.60
C LEU A 323 -12.68 30.23 38.94
N VAL A 324 -11.89 30.39 39.99
CA VAL A 324 -12.36 30.69 41.35
C VAL A 324 -11.43 31.71 41.99
N LYS A 325 -11.93 32.44 42.99
CA LYS A 325 -11.15 33.38 43.80
C LYS A 325 -11.43 33.17 45.28
N ILE A 326 -10.45 33.53 46.11
CA ILE A 326 -10.59 33.54 47.56
C ILE A 326 -10.71 34.97 48.09
N ASP A 327 -11.65 35.20 49.01
CA ASP A 327 -11.79 36.50 49.68
C ASP A 327 -10.87 36.63 50.92
N LYS A 328 -10.87 37.82 51.55
CA LYS A 328 -10.13 38.07 52.80
C LYS A 328 -10.58 37.16 53.95
N ASN A 329 -11.81 36.66 53.91
CA ASN A 329 -12.40 35.78 54.90
C ASN A 329 -12.12 34.28 54.61
N LYS A 330 -11.27 33.98 53.62
CA LYS A 330 -10.92 32.62 53.18
C LYS A 330 -12.09 31.82 52.58
N ASN A 331 -13.12 32.51 52.07
CA ASN A 331 -14.20 31.89 51.33
C ASN A 331 -13.91 31.88 49.84
N TRP A 332 -14.30 30.80 49.18
CA TRP A 332 -14.16 30.62 47.74
C TRP A 332 -15.45 31.03 47.04
N SER A 333 -15.29 31.67 45.89
CA SER A 333 -16.39 32.02 44.98
C SER A 333 -15.96 31.80 43.54
N ILE A 334 -16.94 31.61 42.65
CA ILE A 334 -16.64 31.57 41.21
C ILE A 334 -16.16 32.94 40.74
N GLN A 335 -15.18 32.91 39.84
CA GLN A 335 -14.75 34.07 39.09
C GLN A 335 -15.33 33.97 37.67
N GLU A 336 -15.99 35.03 37.21
CA GLU A 336 -16.47 35.08 35.82
C GLU A 336 -15.29 34.99 34.86
N THR A 337 -15.40 34.09 33.90
CA THR A 337 -14.41 33.88 32.86
C THR A 337 -15.08 33.90 31.51
N LYS A 338 -14.44 34.57 30.54
CA LYS A 338 -14.84 34.52 29.13
C LYS A 338 -14.48 33.19 28.47
N ARG A 339 -13.73 32.31 29.17
CA ARG A 339 -13.29 31.02 28.65
C ARG A 339 -14.35 29.94 28.87
N GLY A 340 -14.64 29.15 27.84
CA GLY A 340 -15.51 27.97 27.94
C GLY A 340 -14.86 26.86 28.78
N ILE A 341 -15.62 26.24 29.69
CA ILE A 341 -15.09 25.19 30.56
C ILE A 341 -15.43 23.82 29.98
N VAL A 342 -14.42 22.99 29.74
CA VAL A 342 -14.58 21.59 29.30
C VAL A 342 -14.21 20.66 30.45
N VAL A 343 -15.13 19.75 30.80
CA VAL A 343 -14.97 18.80 31.90
C VAL A 343 -14.76 17.40 31.33
N ILE A 344 -13.76 16.68 31.84
CA ILE A 344 -13.35 15.33 31.36
C ILE A 344 -13.31 14.32 32.50
#